data_AF-A0A382F0E6-F1
#
_entry.id   AF-A0A382F0E6-F1
#
_cell.length_a   1.000
_cell.length_b   1.000
_cell.length_c   1.000
_cell.angle_alpha   90.00
_cell.angle_beta   90.00
_cell.angle_gamma   90.00
#
_symmetry.space_group_name_H-M   'P 1'
#
loop_
_entity.id
_entity.type
_entity.pdbx_description
1 polymer ?
#
loop_
_entity_poly.entity_id
_entity_poly.type
_entity_poly.pdbx_seq_one_letter_code
_entity_poly.pdbx_strand_id
1 'polypeptide(L)'
;MKQTTEVFSAQKSCMTPAGIARRFFATCMAFTLSVAPAFAQEEGKESGMFDQVDAMAGTLVGWIASAFFFPIYTSSSGTEIPLVVAWLVVGAIFFTLRMGFINFRGFKHAVDVVRGKYDNPDAEGE
;
A
#
# COMPACT_ATOMS: atom_id res chain seq x y z
N MET A 1 -33.30 38.73 34.58
CA MET A 1 -32.92 37.69 33.60
C MET A 1 -31.60 37.06 34.02
N LYS A 2 -31.61 35.93 34.73
CA LYS A 2 -30.42 35.18 35.18
C LYS A 2 -30.73 33.68 35.19
N GLN A 3 -30.79 33.03 34.02
CA GLN A 3 -31.12 31.60 33.97
C GLN A 3 -30.42 30.75 32.88
N THR A 4 -29.43 31.26 32.15
CA THR A 4 -28.84 30.49 31.02
C THR A 4 -27.46 29.87 31.29
N THR A 5 -26.90 29.98 32.50
CA THR A 5 -25.53 29.50 32.79
C THR A 5 -25.42 28.10 33.39
N GLU A 6 -26.53 27.45 33.77
CA GLU A 6 -26.49 26.14 34.45
C GLU A 6 -26.33 24.93 33.51
N VAL A 7 -26.64 25.07 32.22
CA VAL A 7 -26.61 23.93 31.28
C VAL A 7 -25.18 23.52 30.90
N PHE A 8 -24.21 24.42 31.01
CA PHE A 8 -22.83 24.13 30.58
C PHE A 8 -22.00 23.39 31.65
N SER A 9 -22.48 23.30 32.90
CA SER A 9 -21.76 22.62 33.98
C SER A 9 -21.82 21.08 33.86
N ALA A 10 -22.83 20.53 33.17
CA ALA A 10 -23.04 19.08 33.06
C ALA A 10 -22.39 18.40 31.83
N GLN A 11 -21.72 19.15 30.95
CA GLN A 11 -20.99 18.59 29.79
C GLN A 11 -19.49 18.39 30.05
N LYS A 12 -19.02 18.62 31.28
CA LYS A 12 -17.70 18.15 31.75
C LYS A 12 -17.76 16.67 32.14
N SER A 13 -18.48 15.88 31.35
CA SER A 13 -18.61 14.44 31.51
C SER A 13 -17.31 13.81 31.00
N CYS A 14 -16.36 13.68 31.93
CA CYS A 14 -15.30 12.69 31.99
C CYS A 14 -14.90 12.05 30.64
N MET A 15 -14.17 12.78 29.80
CA MET A 15 -13.47 12.19 28.66
C MET A 15 -12.12 11.64 29.14
N THR A 16 -12.14 10.45 29.72
CA THR A 16 -10.94 9.72 30.13
C THR A 16 -10.11 9.35 28.88
N PRO A 17 -8.78 9.54 28.85
CA PRO A 17 -7.92 9.30 27.67
C PRO A 17 -7.95 7.85 27.15
N ALA A 18 -8.44 6.90 27.95
CA ALA A 18 -8.66 5.52 27.55
C ALA A 18 -9.78 5.34 26.48
N GLY A 19 -10.69 6.31 26.36
CA GLY A 19 -11.81 6.24 25.42
C GLY A 19 -11.43 6.53 23.96
N ILE A 20 -10.45 7.41 23.73
CA ILE A 20 -10.04 7.79 22.37
C ILE A 20 -9.28 6.64 21.72
N ALA A 21 -8.35 6.00 22.44
CA ALA A 21 -7.65 4.82 21.96
C ALA A 21 -8.63 3.67 21.64
N ARG A 22 -9.63 3.44 22.49
CA ARG A 22 -10.66 2.41 22.26
C ARG A 22 -11.58 2.73 21.07
N ARG A 23 -11.89 4.01 20.85
CA ARG A 23 -12.67 4.47 19.69
C ARG A 23 -11.89 4.36 18.39
N PHE A 24 -10.64 4.82 18.37
CA PHE A 24 -9.74 4.64 17.22
C PHE A 24 -9.53 3.16 16.90
N PHE A 25 -9.27 2.32 17.90
CA PHE A 25 -9.09 0.89 17.70
C PHE A 25 -10.36 0.22 17.17
N ALA A 26 -11.53 0.61 17.68
CA ALA A 26 -12.83 0.15 17.17
C ALA A 26 -13.12 0.61 15.73
N THR A 27 -12.75 1.84 15.37
CA THR A 27 -12.92 2.37 14.01
C THR A 27 -11.95 1.70 13.03
N CYS A 28 -10.70 1.45 13.41
CA CYS A 28 -9.74 0.68 12.62
C CYS A 28 -10.16 -0.80 12.45
N MET A 29 -10.73 -1.40 13.49
CA MET A 29 -11.27 -2.77 13.43
C MET A 29 -12.54 -2.86 12.58
N ALA A 30 -13.39 -1.82 12.58
CA ALA A 30 -14.55 -1.75 11.70
C ALA A 30 -14.16 -1.49 10.22
N PHE A 31 -13.13 -0.70 9.96
CA PHE A 31 -12.62 -0.46 8.61
C PHE A 31 -11.96 -1.72 8.02
N THR A 32 -11.25 -2.50 8.84
CA THR A 32 -10.71 -3.82 8.43
C THR A 32 -11.81 -4.85 8.20
N LEU A 33 -12.92 -4.83 8.96
CA LEU A 33 -14.07 -5.71 8.72
C LEU A 33 -14.87 -5.33 7.45
N SER A 34 -14.93 -4.05 7.07
CA SER A 34 -15.60 -3.62 5.85
C SER A 34 -14.83 -4.02 4.57
N VAL A 35 -13.53 -4.30 4.68
CA VAL A 35 -12.67 -4.86 3.62
C VAL A 35 -12.68 -6.40 3.64
N ALA A 36 -13.53 -7.03 4.48
CA ALA A 36 -13.65 -8.48 4.53
C ALA A 36 -14.34 -9.16 3.33
N PRO A 37 -15.17 -8.53 2.45
CA PRO A 37 -15.82 -9.32 1.42
C PRO A 37 -14.89 -9.68 0.25
N ALA A 38 -13.57 -9.44 0.34
CA ALA A 38 -12.59 -9.88 -0.66
C ALA A 38 -11.74 -11.09 -0.24
N PHE A 39 -11.75 -11.51 1.04
CA PHE A 39 -10.99 -12.69 1.51
C PHE A 39 -11.87 -13.81 2.08
N ALA A 40 -13.18 -13.75 1.81
CA ALA A 40 -14.12 -14.84 2.05
C ALA A 40 -14.89 -15.16 0.75
N GLN A 41 -14.15 -15.41 -0.34
CA GLN A 41 -14.64 -16.32 -1.36
C GLN A 41 -14.40 -17.72 -0.82
N GLU A 42 -15.47 -18.33 -0.32
CA GLU A 42 -15.58 -19.77 -0.14
C GLU A 42 -15.02 -20.49 -1.39
N GLU A 43 -14.19 -21.50 -1.17
CA GLU A 43 -13.95 -22.60 -2.10
C GLU A 43 -15.26 -23.39 -2.30
N GLY A 44 -16.28 -22.74 -2.85
CA GLY A 44 -17.50 -23.36 -3.32
C GLY A 44 -17.28 -23.78 -4.76
N LYS A 45 -17.01 -25.07 -4.98
CA LYS A 45 -17.03 -25.72 -6.29
C LYS A 45 -18.41 -25.52 -6.95
N GLU A 46 -18.59 -24.44 -7.70
CA GLU A 46 -19.54 -24.37 -8.81
C GLU A 46 -18.79 -24.73 -10.11
N SER A 47 -18.76 -26.03 -10.37
CA SER A 47 -17.91 -26.75 -11.32
C SER A 47 -18.30 -26.55 -12.81
N GLY A 48 -18.43 -25.31 -13.29
CA GLY A 48 -18.90 -25.08 -14.67
C GLY A 48 -18.32 -23.86 -15.37
N MET A 49 -18.59 -22.66 -14.86
CA MET A 49 -18.21 -21.40 -15.53
C MET A 49 -16.80 -20.95 -15.14
N PHE A 50 -16.46 -20.98 -13.85
CA PHE A 50 -15.15 -20.58 -13.36
C PHE A 50 -14.04 -21.51 -13.83
N ASP A 51 -14.28 -22.83 -13.84
CA ASP A 51 -13.32 -23.81 -14.37
C ASP A 51 -13.02 -23.60 -15.87
N GLN A 52 -14.03 -23.17 -16.65
CA GLN A 52 -13.85 -22.88 -18.07
C GLN A 52 -13.06 -21.59 -18.29
N VAL A 53 -13.33 -20.56 -17.48
CA VAL A 53 -12.55 -19.31 -17.50
C VAL A 53 -11.12 -19.57 -17.06
N ASP A 54 -10.89 -20.36 -16.03
CA ASP A 54 -9.56 -20.73 -15.54
C ASP A 54 -8.80 -21.59 -16.54
N ALA A 55 -9.47 -22.51 -17.25
CA ALA A 55 -8.84 -23.29 -18.32
C ALA A 55 -8.41 -22.41 -19.52
N MET A 56 -9.25 -21.44 -19.90
CA MET A 56 -8.92 -20.49 -20.98
C MET A 56 -7.83 -19.50 -20.57
N ALA A 57 -7.93 -18.95 -19.36
CA ALA A 57 -6.92 -18.07 -18.79
C ALA A 57 -5.60 -18.83 -18.62
N GLY A 58 -5.62 -20.06 -18.14
CA GLY A 58 -4.45 -20.92 -18.00
C GLY A 58 -3.77 -21.21 -19.35
N THR A 59 -4.54 -21.40 -20.42
CA THR A 59 -3.99 -21.59 -21.77
C THR A 59 -3.31 -20.32 -22.29
N LEU A 60 -3.96 -19.16 -22.14
CA LEU A 60 -3.42 -17.87 -22.56
C LEU A 60 -2.20 -17.46 -21.73
N VAL A 61 -2.31 -17.57 -20.41
CA VAL A 61 -1.24 -17.29 -19.46
C VAL A 61 -0.08 -18.26 -19.69
N GLY A 62 -0.32 -19.54 -19.97
CA GLY A 62 0.74 -20.50 -20.29
C GLY A 62 1.56 -20.09 -21.52
N TRP A 63 0.89 -19.60 -22.56
CA TRP A 63 1.55 -19.08 -23.77
C TRP A 63 2.41 -17.85 -23.46
N ILE A 64 1.88 -16.87 -22.76
CA ILE A 64 2.59 -15.64 -22.37
C ILE A 64 3.71 -15.98 -21.37
N ALA A 65 3.44 -16.84 -20.40
CA ALA A 65 4.39 -17.27 -19.39
C ALA A 65 5.61 -17.93 -20.02
N SER A 66 5.43 -18.77 -21.05
CA SER A 66 6.55 -19.39 -21.74
C SER A 66 7.53 -18.38 -22.36
N ALA A 67 7.03 -17.23 -22.82
CA ALA A 67 7.83 -16.17 -23.41
C ALA A 67 8.48 -15.26 -22.35
N PHE A 68 7.73 -14.86 -21.32
CA PHE A 68 8.22 -13.93 -20.28
C PHE A 68 9.10 -14.62 -19.22
N PHE A 69 8.82 -15.88 -18.91
CA PHE A 69 9.59 -16.71 -17.98
C PHE A 69 10.65 -17.58 -18.67
N PHE A 70 10.99 -17.30 -19.94
CA PHE A 70 12.11 -17.97 -20.59
C PHE A 70 13.40 -17.72 -19.78
N PRO A 71 14.03 -18.76 -19.21
CA PRO A 71 15.20 -18.61 -18.36
C PRO A 71 16.42 -18.32 -19.25
N ILE A 72 16.86 -17.06 -19.27
CA ILE A 72 18.00 -16.64 -20.08
C ILE A 72 19.34 -16.79 -19.36
N TYR A 73 19.32 -16.89 -18.01
CA TYR A 73 20.50 -17.08 -17.18
C TYR A 73 20.24 -18.15 -16.13
N THR A 74 20.96 -19.26 -16.24
CA THR A 74 21.11 -20.28 -15.19
C THR A 74 22.39 -19.99 -14.44
N SER A 75 22.27 -19.52 -13.20
CA SER A 75 23.44 -19.45 -12.30
C SER A 75 23.81 -20.88 -11.87
N SER A 76 25.12 -21.15 -11.67
CA SER A 76 25.63 -22.45 -11.20
C SER A 76 25.03 -22.95 -9.87
N SER A 77 24.24 -22.12 -9.20
CA SER A 77 23.48 -22.39 -7.97
C SER A 77 22.01 -22.81 -8.19
N GLY A 78 21.56 -23.03 -9.43
CA GLY A 78 20.20 -23.50 -9.74
C GLY A 78 19.12 -22.42 -9.71
N THR A 79 19.49 -21.13 -9.67
CA THR A 79 18.53 -20.02 -9.77
C THR A 79 18.36 -19.61 -11.23
N GLU A 80 17.14 -19.78 -11.74
CA GLU A 80 16.72 -19.31 -13.06
C GLU A 80 16.26 -17.85 -12.95
N ILE A 81 16.86 -16.96 -13.74
CA ILE A 81 16.41 -15.58 -13.85
C ILE A 81 15.53 -15.45 -15.10
N PRO A 82 14.22 -15.15 -14.94
CA PRO A 82 13.31 -14.92 -16.04
C PRO A 82 13.76 -13.76 -16.94
N LEU A 83 13.56 -13.88 -18.26
CA LEU A 83 13.82 -12.80 -19.24
C LEU A 83 13.17 -11.48 -18.84
N VAL A 84 11.94 -11.52 -18.31
CA VAL A 84 11.23 -10.32 -17.84
C VAL A 84 12.04 -9.53 -16.81
N VAL A 85 12.76 -10.20 -15.90
CA VAL A 85 13.55 -9.53 -14.87
C VAL A 85 14.72 -8.77 -15.49
N ALA A 86 15.41 -9.36 -16.47
CA ALA A 86 16.50 -8.68 -17.19
C ALA A 86 16.00 -7.43 -17.91
N TRP A 87 14.82 -7.49 -18.52
CA TRP A 87 14.18 -6.32 -19.12
C TRP A 87 13.86 -5.22 -18.09
N LEU A 88 13.33 -5.60 -16.92
CA LEU A 88 13.06 -4.66 -15.82
C LEU A 88 14.35 -4.02 -15.29
N VAL A 89 15.45 -4.75 -15.22
CA VAL A 89 16.76 -4.20 -14.81
C VAL A 89 17.24 -3.16 -15.82
N VAL A 90 17.11 -3.42 -17.12
CA VAL A 90 17.43 -2.42 -18.16
C VAL A 90 16.57 -1.17 -18.00
N GLY A 91 15.26 -1.33 -17.79
CA GLY A 91 14.35 -0.21 -17.51
C GLY A 91 14.74 0.56 -16.25
N ALA A 92 15.06 -0.14 -15.16
CA ALA A 92 15.48 0.45 -13.90
C ALA A 92 16.79 1.24 -14.05
N ILE A 93 17.79 0.71 -14.78
CA ILE A 93 19.05 1.40 -15.05
C ILE A 93 18.78 2.64 -15.91
N PHE A 94 18.01 2.52 -16.99
CA PHE A 94 17.67 3.66 -17.85
C PHE A 94 16.98 4.77 -17.06
N PHE A 95 15.95 4.45 -16.27
CA PHE A 95 15.25 5.43 -15.44
C PHE A 95 16.17 6.03 -14.36
N THR A 96 17.04 5.23 -13.75
CA THR A 96 17.99 5.70 -12.73
C THR A 96 19.01 6.68 -13.31
N LEU A 97 19.55 6.38 -14.48
CA LEU A 97 20.49 7.27 -15.18
C LEU A 97 19.78 8.53 -15.68
N ARG A 98 18.59 8.39 -16.29
CA ARG A 98 17.84 9.53 -16.86
C ARG A 98 17.35 10.52 -15.79
N MET A 99 17.03 10.04 -14.59
CA MET A 99 16.67 10.89 -13.44
C MET A 99 17.89 11.41 -12.67
N GLY A 100 19.11 11.04 -13.07
CA GLY A 100 20.34 11.51 -12.45
C GLY A 100 20.52 11.04 -11.01
N PHE A 101 20.20 9.77 -10.73
CA PHE A 101 20.36 9.16 -9.40
C PHE A 101 19.57 9.87 -8.28
N ILE A 102 18.31 10.22 -8.57
CA ILE A 102 17.40 10.86 -7.60
C ILE A 102 17.26 10.07 -6.30
N ASN A 103 17.39 8.73 -6.34
CA ASN A 103 17.35 7.88 -5.15
C ASN A 103 18.35 8.30 -4.06
N PHE A 104 19.52 8.83 -4.44
CA PHE A 104 20.52 9.31 -3.49
C PHE A 104 20.33 10.79 -3.14
N ARG A 105 20.02 11.64 -4.13
CA ARG A 105 19.93 13.10 -3.93
C ARG A 105 18.62 13.54 -3.26
N GLY A 106 17.52 12.87 -3.62
CA GLY A 106 16.21 13.06 -3.02
C GLY A 106 16.16 12.61 -1.56
N PHE A 107 16.89 11.54 -1.19
CA PHE A 107 16.96 11.09 0.19
C PHE A 107 17.56 12.15 1.13
N LYS A 108 18.65 12.82 0.73
CA LYS A 108 19.21 13.94 1.51
C LYS A 108 18.20 15.09 1.66
N HIS A 109 17.50 15.44 0.58
CA HIS A 109 16.51 16.52 0.62
C HIS A 109 15.33 16.17 1.53
N ALA A 110 14.79 14.96 1.43
CA ALA A 110 13.70 14.48 2.29
C ALA A 110 14.09 14.53 3.76
N VAL A 111 15.33 14.13 4.12
CA VAL A 111 15.83 14.22 5.49
C VAL A 111 15.95 15.67 5.95
N ASP A 112 16.45 16.57 5.11
CA ASP A 112 16.54 17.99 5.46
C ASP A 112 15.15 18.63 5.64
N VAL A 113 14.13 18.20 4.88
CA VAL A 113 12.73 18.62 5.04
C VAL A 113 12.14 18.09 6.34
N VAL A 114 12.27 16.80 6.64
CA VAL A 114 11.72 16.19 7.87
C VAL A 114 12.42 16.72 9.13
N ARG A 115 13.67 17.17 9.03
CA ARG A 115 14.40 17.83 10.13
C ARG A 115 13.97 19.29 10.35
N GLY A 116 13.01 19.79 9.57
CA GLY A 116 12.50 21.16 9.66
C GLY A 116 13.50 22.23 9.26
N LYS A 117 14.55 21.88 8.51
CA LYS A 117 15.51 22.88 7.99
C LYS A 117 14.85 23.86 7.03
N TYR A 118 13.75 23.44 6.40
CA TYR A 118 12.97 24.25 5.46
C TYR A 118 11.62 24.71 6.04
N ASP A 119 11.37 24.46 7.33
CA ASP A 119 10.15 24.95 8.00
C ASP A 119 10.37 26.41 8.41
N ASN A 120 9.57 27.32 7.85
CA ASN A 120 9.58 28.73 8.24
C ASN A 120 8.58 28.94 9.40
N PRO A 121 9.03 29.45 10.56
CA PRO A 121 8.14 29.69 11.70
C PRO A 121 7.11 30.81 11.44
N ASP A 122 7.36 31.67 10.45
CA ASP A 122 6.48 32.76 10.04
C ASP A 122 5.63 32.42 8.79
N ALA A 123 5.64 31.17 8.34
CA ALA A 123 4.74 30.73 7.27
C ALA A 123 3.31 30.68 7.82
N GLU A 124 2.40 31.47 7.26
CA GLU A 124 0.97 31.34 7.53
C GLU A 124 0.53 29.92 7.14
N GLY A 125 0.17 29.11 8.15
CA GLY A 125 -0.35 27.77 7.94
C GLY A 125 -1.76 27.83 7.38
N GLU A 126 -2.02 27.08 6.31
CA GLU A 126 -3.36 26.71 5.85
C GLU A 126 -3.75 25.33 6.43
#